data_AF-A0A366BZT4-F1
#
_entry.id   AF-A0A366BZT4-F1
#
_cell.length_a   1.000
_cell.length_b   1.000
_cell.length_c   1.000
_cell.angle_alpha   90.00
_cell.angle_beta   90.00
_cell.angle_gamma   90.00
#
_symmetry.space_group_name_H-M   'P 1'
#
loop_
_entity.id
_entity.type
_entity.pdbx_description
1 polymer ?
#
loop_
_entity_poly.entity_id
_entity_poly.type
_entity_poly.pdbx_seq_one_letter_code
_entity_poly.pdbx_strand_id
1 'polypeptide(L)' 'MPKDLNDLRRERRAAAERMQERADALAALEGAETPDAAAIAAAETAFAEAQTGFETLNAQVGRA' A
#
# COMPACT_ATOMS: atom_id res chain seq x y z
N MET A 1 -9.92 -7.63 -21.99
CA MET A 1 -8.81 -6.92 -22.63
C MET A 1 -7.62 -7.00 -21.70
N PRO A 2 -6.42 -7.37 -22.16
CA PRO A 2 -5.21 -7.16 -21.36
C PRO A 2 -5.09 -5.67 -21.02
N LYS A 3 -4.65 -5.35 -19.81
CA LYS A 3 -4.43 -3.96 -19.37
C LYS A 3 -3.34 -3.33 -20.23
N ASP A 4 -3.54 -2.09 -20.65
CA ASP A 4 -2.49 -1.34 -21.34
C ASP A 4 -1.51 -0.70 -20.35
N LEU A 5 -0.41 -0.14 -20.85
CA LEU A 5 0.60 0.49 -20.00
C LEU A 5 0.06 1.68 -19.20
N ASN A 6 -0.91 2.43 -19.72
CA ASN A 6 -1.52 3.55 -19.01
C ASN A 6 -2.42 3.07 -17.87
N ASP A 7 -3.16 1.97 -18.08
CA ASP A 7 -3.92 1.29 -17.03
C ASP A 7 -2.99 0.82 -15.91
N LEU A 8 -1.89 0.14 -16.26
CA LEU A 8 -0.90 -0.33 -15.28
C LEU A 8 -0.27 0.83 -14.50
N ARG A 9 0.05 1.95 -15.16
CA ARG A 9 0.58 3.16 -14.49
C ARG A 9 -0.43 3.79 -13.54
N ARG A 10 -1.72 3.86 -13.94
CA ARG A 10 -2.79 4.37 -13.07
C ARG A 10 -2.99 3.48 -11.85
N GLU A 11 -2.99 2.17 -12.05
CA GLU A 11 -3.12 1.21 -10.94
C GLU A 11 -1.92 1.27 -10.01
N ARG A 12 -0.69 1.33 -10.53
CA ARG A 12 0.53 1.49 -9.72
C ARG A 12 0.46 2.76 -8.87
N ARG A 13 -0.03 3.87 -9.44
CA ARG A 13 -0.23 5.12 -8.69
C ARG A 13 -1.27 4.94 -7.59
N ALA A 14 -2.42 4.36 -7.87
CA ALA A 14 -3.45 4.09 -6.87
C ALA A 14 -2.95 3.15 -5.75
N ALA A 15 -2.09 2.18 -6.09
CA ALA A 15 -1.45 1.30 -5.12
C ALA A 15 -0.45 2.06 -4.23
N ALA A 16 0.32 2.99 -4.80
CA ALA A 16 1.23 3.85 -4.03
C ALA A 16 0.45 4.77 -3.06
N GLU A 17 -0.65 5.37 -3.52
CA GLU A 17 -1.53 6.20 -2.69
C GLU A 17 -2.11 5.38 -1.52
N ARG A 18 -2.61 4.16 -1.78
CA ARG A 18 -3.07 3.25 -0.72
C ARG A 18 -1.97 2.85 0.26
N MET A 19 -0.75 2.59 -0.23
CA MET A 19 0.38 2.25 0.64
C MET A 19 0.71 3.42 1.57
N GLN A 20 0.68 4.65 1.06
CA GLN A 20 0.85 5.85 1.88
C GLN A 20 -0.26 5.99 2.92
N GLU A 21 -1.53 5.82 2.53
CA GLU A 21 -2.67 5.87 3.46
C GLU A 21 -2.52 4.85 4.61
N ARG A 22 -1.99 3.65 4.32
CA ARG A 22 -1.71 2.64 5.36
C ARG A 22 -0.53 3.02 6.25
N ALA A 23 0.52 3.61 5.69
CA ALA A 23 1.65 4.12 6.48
C ALA A 23 1.21 5.23 7.42
N ASP A 24 0.42 6.19 6.94
CA ASP A 24 -0.09 7.29 7.75
C ASP A 24 -1.00 6.79 8.88
N ALA A 25 -1.86 5.81 8.58
CA ALA A 25 -2.72 5.17 9.59
C ALA A 25 -1.90 4.41 10.65
N LEU A 26 -0.86 3.70 10.25
CA LEU A 26 0.05 3.01 11.16
C LEU A 26 0.79 4.03 12.07
N ALA A 27 1.36 5.08 11.48
CA ALA A 27 2.04 6.14 12.23
C ALA A 27 1.10 6.84 13.24
N ALA A 28 -0.17 7.04 12.89
CA ALA A 28 -1.16 7.60 13.79
C ALA A 28 -1.48 6.67 14.98
N LEU A 29 -1.52 5.35 14.76
CA LEU A 29 -1.72 4.35 15.81
C LEU A 29 -0.52 4.26 16.74
N GLU A 30 0.70 4.29 16.18
CA GLU A 30 1.96 4.27 16.94
C GLU A 30 2.15 5.55 17.76
N GLY A 31 1.69 6.70 17.25
CA GLY A 31 1.76 8.01 17.91
C GLY A 31 0.62 8.30 18.89
N ALA A 32 -0.32 7.38 19.09
CA ALA A 32 -1.44 7.58 20.01
C ALA A 32 -0.96 7.63 21.48
N GLU A 33 -1.67 8.38 22.33
CA GLU A 33 -1.36 8.48 23.77
C GLU A 33 -1.42 7.11 24.47
N THR A 34 -2.32 6.25 24.00
CA THR A 34 -2.44 4.85 24.42
C THR A 34 -2.39 3.94 23.18
N PRO A 35 -1.20 3.51 22.73
CA PRO A 35 -1.06 2.67 21.55
C PRO A 35 -1.74 1.30 21.76
N ASP A 36 -2.59 0.91 20.81
CA ASP A 36 -3.21 -0.41 20.79
C ASP A 36 -2.35 -1.36 19.94
N ALA A 37 -1.63 -2.26 20.62
CA ALA A 37 -0.73 -3.22 19.97
C ALA A 37 -1.45 -4.15 18.97
N ALA A 38 -2.72 -4.49 19.20
CA ALA A 38 -3.47 -5.33 18.26
C ALA A 38 -3.89 -4.54 17.02
N ALA A 39 -4.28 -3.28 17.20
CA ALA A 39 -4.58 -2.38 16.07
C ALA A 39 -3.32 -2.09 15.23
N ILE A 40 -2.17 -1.88 15.89
CA ILE A 40 -0.88 -1.68 15.23
C ILE A 40 -0.50 -2.92 14.41
N ALA A 41 -0.54 -4.13 14.99
CA ALA A 41 -0.21 -5.35 14.25
C ALA A 41 -1.14 -5.59 13.03
N ALA A 42 -2.43 -5.24 13.14
CA ALA A 42 -3.36 -5.28 12.01
C ALA A 42 -3.00 -4.24 10.94
N ALA A 43 -2.59 -3.03 11.34
CA ALA A 43 -2.16 -1.97 10.42
C ALA A 43 -0.84 -2.31 9.72
N GLU A 44 0.13 -2.93 10.42
CA GLU A 44 1.38 -3.45 9.83
C GLU A 44 1.07 -4.50 8.76
N THR A 45 0.16 -5.44 9.03
CA THR A 45 -0.27 -6.45 8.05
C THR A 45 -0.90 -5.79 6.83
N ALA A 46 -1.80 -4.82 7.04
CA ALA A 46 -2.44 -4.09 5.94
C ALA A 46 -1.44 -3.26 5.10
N PHE A 47 -0.40 -2.71 5.74
CA PHE A 47 0.69 -2.02 5.04
C PHE A 47 1.51 -2.99 4.19
N ALA A 48 1.88 -4.16 4.74
CA ALA A 48 2.64 -5.18 4.01
C ALA A 48 1.87 -5.72 2.78
N GLU A 49 0.56 -5.91 2.90
CA GLU A 49 -0.30 -6.27 1.77
C GLU A 49 -0.32 -5.17 0.68
N ALA A 50 -0.45 -3.90 1.09
CA ALA A 50 -0.42 -2.77 0.17
C ALA A 50 0.94 -2.65 -0.54
N GLN A 51 2.04 -2.85 0.18
CA GLN A 51 3.39 -2.86 -0.37
C GLN A 51 3.55 -3.97 -1.43
N THR A 52 3.11 -5.20 -1.12
CA THR A 52 3.17 -6.33 -2.06
C THR A 52 2.36 -6.04 -3.33
N GLY A 53 1.19 -5.42 -3.19
CA GLY A 53 0.36 -4.99 -4.31
C GLY A 53 1.04 -3.93 -5.19
N PHE A 54 1.68 -2.94 -4.56
CA PHE A 54 2.46 -1.93 -5.27
C PHE A 54 3.65 -2.54 -6.02
N GLU A 55 4.44 -3.40 -5.37
CA GLU A 55 5.61 -4.05 -5.96
C GLU A 55 5.22 -4.91 -7.18
N THR A 56 4.10 -5.63 -7.09
CA THR A 56 3.55 -6.40 -8.21
C THR A 56 3.22 -5.51 -9.40
N LEU A 57 2.51 -4.40 -9.18
CA LEU A 57 2.14 -3.46 -10.24
C LEU A 57 3.37 -2.72 -10.79
N ASN A 58 4.34 -2.39 -9.93
CA ASN A 58 5.58 -1.76 -10.34
C ASN A 58 6.41 -2.68 -11.25
N ALA A 59 6.48 -3.98 -10.92
CA ALA A 59 7.12 -4.98 -11.77
C ALA A 59 6.39 -5.14 -13.12
N GLN A 60 5.04 -5.09 -13.14
CA GLN A 60 4.28 -5.13 -14.39
C GLN A 60 4.53 -3.90 -15.26
N VAL A 61 4.55 -2.70 -14.67
CA VAL A 61 4.90 -1.45 -15.39
C VAL A 61 6.33 -1.49 -15.92
N GLY A 62 7.29 -2.04 -15.17
CA GLY A 62 8.68 -2.12 -15.61
C GLY A 62 8.95 -3.15 -16.72
N ARG A 63 8.03 -4.10 -16.94
CA ARG A 63 8.12 -5.13 -17.98
C ARG A 63 7.35 -4.78 -19.26
N ALA A 64 6.50 -3.75 -19.20
CA ALA A 64 5.63 -3.30 -20.29
C ALA A 64 6.25 -2.14 -21.07
#